data_AF-A0A1D2A2F1-F1
#
_entry.id   AF-A0A1D2A2F1-F1
#
_cell.length_a   1.000
_cell.length_b   1.000
_cell.length_c   1.000
_cell.angle_alpha   90.00
_cell.angle_beta   90.00
_cell.angle_gamma   90.00
#
_symmetry.space_group_name_H-M   'P 1'
#
loop_
_entity.id
_entity.type
_entity.pdbx_description
1 polymer ?
#
loop_
_entity_poly.entity_id
_entity_poly.type
_entity_poly.pdbx_seq_one_letter_code
_entity_poly.pdbx_strand_id
1 'polypeptide(L)'
;QRPCSSSPFIITSEHTLLCTQKREAHAQQGLILPYVTDTHQQGFDPLVATRDTLLFHRGGCAPPPPDPKAWRFASGKLLRRAVVDAAQASNATDVDVRCGCDICPGALPHPQLLARMRASRYCLVLAGDRPSSRRGTEAALSGCVPVFVGPPWHTVALAEDIDHAASSVFITVRHVTWVVANASQGIGENHPNVLKSWYLDADLAPGDMLYVDTVDQIFDTLRALPPKVLAAKQAALARQAYRQYWLPPPGKTRSQLGEIVVKRLCDHAQTLKDRDIIPPHPIPHRRRTLLAD
;
A
#
# COMPACT_ATOMS: atom_id res chain seq x y z
N GLN A 1 19.99 -4.08 29.87
CA GLN A 1 20.22 -4.61 28.51
C GLN A 1 18.92 -4.46 27.74
N ARG A 2 18.90 -3.78 26.58
CA ARG A 2 17.70 -3.75 25.73
C ARG A 2 17.48 -5.18 25.22
N PRO A 3 16.37 -5.86 25.56
CA PRO A 3 16.11 -7.16 24.99
C PRO A 3 15.81 -6.95 23.50
N CYS A 4 16.52 -7.69 22.65
CA CYS A 4 16.42 -7.69 21.19
C CYS A 4 16.96 -6.42 20.49
N SER A 5 18.14 -6.54 19.86
CA SER A 5 18.48 -5.68 18.73
C SER A 5 17.64 -6.11 17.52
N SER A 6 16.34 -5.78 17.53
CA SER A 6 15.52 -5.98 16.34
C SER A 6 15.79 -4.83 15.38
N SER A 7 16.17 -5.16 14.15
CA SER A 7 16.12 -4.20 13.04
C SER A 7 14.68 -3.66 12.96
N PRO A 8 14.50 -2.35 12.80
CA PRO A 8 13.17 -1.78 12.68
C PRO A 8 12.48 -2.35 11.44
N PHE A 9 11.18 -2.58 11.54
CA PHE A 9 10.40 -3.12 10.44
C PHE A 9 9.23 -2.22 10.08
N ILE A 10 8.83 -2.31 8.82
CA ILE A 10 7.61 -1.69 8.30
C ILE A 10 6.51 -2.73 8.11
N ILE A 11 5.28 -2.27 8.12
CA ILE A 11 4.10 -3.08 7.83
C ILE A 11 3.67 -2.85 6.38
N THR A 12 3.55 -3.95 5.62
CA THR A 12 3.21 -3.94 4.19
C THR A 12 2.02 -4.86 3.93
N SER A 13 1.07 -4.44 3.09
CA SER A 13 -0.05 -5.33 2.71
C SER A 13 0.51 -6.56 1.97
N GLU A 14 0.30 -7.78 2.49
CA GLU A 14 0.58 -9.02 1.75
C GLU A 14 -0.70 -9.83 1.46
N HIS A 15 -0.90 -10.14 0.18
CA HIS A 15 -2.08 -10.85 -0.32
C HIS A 15 -1.93 -12.38 -0.32
N THR A 16 -0.77 -12.98 -0.04
CA THR A 16 -0.67 -14.46 0.02
C THR A 16 -1.61 -15.09 1.05
N LEU A 17 -2.15 -14.31 2.01
CA LEU A 17 -3.17 -14.75 2.98
C LEU A 17 -4.56 -14.14 2.75
N LEU A 18 -4.75 -13.32 1.72
CA LEU A 18 -6.05 -12.80 1.35
C LEU A 18 -6.66 -13.73 0.28
N CYS A 19 -7.44 -14.71 0.73
CA CYS A 19 -8.37 -15.40 -0.16
C CYS A 19 -9.24 -14.35 -0.88
N THR A 20 -9.68 -14.66 -2.10
CA THR A 20 -10.56 -13.84 -2.96
C THR A 20 -11.90 -13.51 -2.29
N GLN A 21 -11.92 -12.62 -1.30
CA GLN A 21 -13.10 -12.30 -0.50
C GLN A 21 -13.27 -10.78 -0.37
N LYS A 22 -14.51 -10.35 -0.16
CA LYS A 22 -14.97 -8.95 -0.09
C LYS A 22 -14.53 -8.29 1.22
N ARG A 23 -14.48 -6.94 1.28
CA ARG A 23 -14.17 -6.10 2.48
C ARG A 23 -14.82 -6.61 3.78
N GLU A 24 -16.07 -7.07 3.72
CA GLU A 24 -16.83 -7.64 4.85
C GLU A 24 -16.19 -8.90 5.46
N ALA A 25 -15.57 -9.75 4.63
CA ALA A 25 -14.87 -10.94 5.10
C ALA A 25 -13.55 -10.60 5.80
N HIS A 26 -12.89 -9.50 5.40
CA HIS A 26 -11.67 -9.02 6.06
C HIS A 26 -11.96 -8.50 7.47
N ALA A 27 -13.05 -7.76 7.64
CA ALA A 27 -13.48 -7.25 8.94
C ALA A 27 -13.82 -8.37 9.96
N GLN A 28 -14.23 -9.54 9.48
CA GLN A 28 -14.66 -10.66 10.33
C GLN A 28 -13.53 -11.59 10.79
N GLN A 29 -12.36 -11.53 10.16
CA GLN A 29 -11.25 -12.46 10.41
C GLN A 29 -10.27 -11.98 11.50
N GLY A 30 -10.48 -10.80 12.11
CA GLY A 30 -9.63 -10.33 13.21
C GLY A 30 -8.15 -10.19 12.83
N LEU A 31 -7.89 -9.93 11.55
CA LEU A 31 -6.56 -10.07 11.02
C LEU A 31 -5.67 -8.93 11.50
N ILE A 32 -4.67 -9.27 12.32
CA ILE A 32 -3.37 -8.62 12.19
C ILE A 32 -2.73 -9.32 11.00
N LEU A 33 -3.16 -8.87 9.82
CA LEU A 33 -2.77 -9.37 8.51
C LEU A 33 -1.25 -9.56 8.44
N PRO A 34 -0.74 -10.53 7.65
CA PRO A 34 0.68 -10.84 7.59
C PRO A 34 1.44 -9.66 7.00
N TYR A 35 1.89 -8.78 7.87
CA TYR A 35 2.73 -7.70 7.45
C TYR A 35 4.15 -8.26 7.39
N VAL A 36 4.69 -8.43 6.18
CA VAL A 36 6.11 -8.78 6.06
C VAL A 36 6.94 -7.61 6.55
N THR A 37 7.80 -7.95 7.50
CA THR A 37 8.74 -7.06 8.14
C THR A 37 9.91 -6.81 7.20
N ASP A 38 9.87 -5.69 6.47
CA ASP A 38 11.06 -5.25 5.73
C ASP A 38 12.01 -4.55 6.71
N THR A 39 13.22 -5.11 6.86
CA THR A 39 14.25 -4.67 7.81
C THR A 39 15.22 -3.64 7.21
N HIS A 40 15.02 -3.24 5.95
CA HIS A 40 15.97 -2.41 5.21
C HIS A 40 15.74 -0.89 5.30
N GLN A 41 14.77 -0.42 6.09
CA GLN A 41 14.58 1.02 6.33
C GLN A 41 15.27 1.49 7.61
N GLN A 42 16.54 1.91 7.47
CA GLN A 42 17.22 2.71 8.49
C GLN A 42 16.96 4.19 8.23
N GLY A 43 16.51 4.91 9.27
CA GLY A 43 16.65 6.36 9.36
C GLY A 43 15.78 7.16 8.41
N PHE A 44 14.59 7.50 8.89
CA PHE A 44 13.65 8.44 8.30
C PHE A 44 14.06 9.88 8.62
N ASP A 45 13.97 10.77 7.63
CA ASP A 45 13.95 12.22 7.85
C ASP A 45 12.62 12.74 7.29
N PRO A 46 11.70 13.25 8.16
CA PRO A 46 10.43 13.75 7.68
C PRO A 46 10.65 14.95 6.77
N LEU A 47 9.97 14.89 5.62
CA LEU A 47 9.56 16.07 4.85
C LEU A 47 10.69 17.05 4.51
N VAL A 48 11.47 16.72 3.47
CA VAL A 48 12.16 17.78 2.72
C VAL A 48 11.11 18.71 2.10
N ALA A 49 11.25 20.01 2.34
CA ALA A 49 10.28 21.03 1.90
C ALA A 49 10.24 21.21 0.38
N THR A 50 11.30 20.82 -0.32
CA THR A 50 11.42 20.96 -1.78
C THR A 50 11.53 19.59 -2.45
N ARG A 51 10.59 19.32 -3.35
CA ARG A 51 10.52 18.09 -4.16
C ARG A 51 10.42 18.49 -5.62
N ASP A 52 11.49 18.24 -6.36
CA ASP A 52 11.67 18.69 -7.74
C ASP A 52 11.03 17.75 -8.75
N THR A 53 10.95 16.45 -8.43
CA THR A 53 10.25 15.46 -9.25
C THR A 53 8.76 15.50 -8.93
N LEU A 54 7.91 15.64 -9.95
CA LEU A 54 6.46 15.55 -9.79
C LEU A 54 6.07 14.13 -9.37
N LEU A 55 6.48 13.13 -10.15
CA LEU A 55 5.94 11.78 -10.05
C LEU A 55 7.02 10.72 -10.19
N PHE A 56 7.01 9.75 -9.28
CA PHE A 56 7.93 8.62 -9.29
C PHE A 56 7.21 7.28 -9.34
N HIS A 57 7.75 6.34 -10.14
CA HIS A 57 7.37 4.93 -10.09
C HIS A 57 8.50 4.05 -10.60
N ARG A 58 8.79 2.97 -9.87
CA ARG A 58 9.54 1.82 -10.39
C ARG A 58 8.94 0.50 -9.93
N GLY A 59 8.61 -0.33 -10.90
CA GLY A 59 8.06 -1.66 -10.65
C GLY A 59 8.17 -2.55 -11.88
N GLY A 60 8.14 -3.86 -11.65
CA GLY A 60 8.14 -4.82 -12.75
C GLY A 60 6.87 -4.64 -13.58
N CYS A 61 7.05 -4.49 -14.89
CA CYS A 61 5.98 -4.37 -15.88
C CYS A 61 5.85 -5.64 -16.71
N ALA A 62 4.76 -5.78 -17.45
CA ALA A 62 4.70 -6.69 -18.59
C ALA A 62 5.72 -6.25 -19.67
N PRO A 63 6.16 -7.15 -20.56
CA PRO A 63 6.87 -6.77 -21.79
C PRO A 63 6.10 -5.73 -22.61
N PRO A 64 6.77 -4.87 -23.38
CA PRO A 64 6.10 -3.88 -24.22
C PRO A 64 5.37 -4.57 -25.39
N PRO A 65 4.25 -4.01 -25.87
CA PRO A 65 3.66 -4.43 -27.13
C PRO A 65 4.66 -4.29 -28.30
N PRO A 66 4.62 -5.14 -29.34
CA PRO A 66 3.64 -6.20 -29.58
C PRO A 66 4.05 -7.58 -29.03
N ASP A 67 4.88 -7.67 -27.97
CA ASP A 67 5.30 -8.99 -27.44
C ASP A 67 4.08 -9.85 -27.07
N PRO A 68 3.85 -10.99 -27.75
CA PRO A 68 2.68 -11.84 -27.51
C PRO A 68 2.67 -12.44 -26.10
N LYS A 69 3.82 -12.47 -25.40
CA LYS A 69 3.90 -12.93 -24.01
C LYS A 69 3.29 -11.95 -23.02
N ALA A 70 3.09 -10.68 -23.40
CA ALA A 70 2.58 -9.68 -22.48
C ALA A 70 1.20 -10.09 -21.90
N TRP A 71 0.36 -10.81 -22.65
CA TRP A 71 -0.98 -11.21 -22.18
C TRP A 71 -0.93 -12.38 -21.18
N ARG A 72 0.26 -12.91 -20.91
CA ARG A 72 0.53 -13.89 -19.83
C ARG A 72 0.89 -13.22 -18.50
N PHE A 73 0.81 -11.90 -18.42
CA PHE A 73 1.07 -11.16 -17.18
C PHE A 73 -0.23 -10.66 -16.56
N ALA A 74 -0.23 -10.53 -15.23
CA ALA A 74 -1.37 -10.03 -14.48
C ALA A 74 -1.74 -8.59 -14.89
N SER A 75 -3.00 -8.22 -14.68
CA SER A 75 -3.52 -6.88 -15.02
C SER A 75 -2.74 -5.74 -14.37
N GLY A 76 -2.19 -5.93 -13.16
CA GLY A 76 -1.35 -4.90 -12.53
C GLY A 76 -0.04 -4.66 -13.29
N LYS A 77 0.64 -5.70 -13.77
CA LYS A 77 1.85 -5.57 -14.60
C LYS A 77 1.56 -4.94 -15.97
N LEU A 78 0.38 -5.21 -16.53
CA LEU A 78 -0.10 -4.57 -17.76
C LEU A 78 -0.45 -3.08 -17.53
N LEU A 79 -1.09 -2.73 -16.41
CA LEU A 79 -1.32 -1.35 -15.99
C LEU A 79 -0.01 -0.59 -15.83
N ARG A 80 0.99 -1.16 -15.12
CA ARG A 80 2.32 -0.57 -14.98
C ARG A 80 2.97 -0.29 -16.32
N ARG A 81 2.85 -1.22 -17.28
CA ARG A 81 3.33 -1.04 -18.66
C ARG A 81 2.64 0.16 -19.31
N ALA A 82 1.31 0.19 -19.32
CA ALA A 82 0.53 1.27 -19.93
C ALA A 82 0.89 2.66 -19.35
N VAL A 83 1.05 2.76 -18.03
CA VAL A 83 1.45 4.01 -17.37
C VAL A 83 2.88 4.42 -17.71
N VAL A 84 3.81 3.48 -17.78
CA VAL A 84 5.20 3.77 -18.18
C VAL A 84 5.28 4.21 -19.63
N ASP A 85 4.56 3.55 -20.53
CA ASP A 85 4.54 3.91 -21.95
C ASP A 85 3.94 5.32 -22.14
N ALA A 86 2.87 5.66 -21.40
CA ALA A 86 2.29 6.99 -21.39
C ALA A 86 3.25 8.06 -20.82
N ALA A 87 3.98 7.75 -19.73
CA ALA A 87 4.99 8.65 -19.19
C ALA A 87 6.11 8.92 -20.20
N GLN A 88 6.60 7.88 -20.87
CA GLN A 88 7.63 7.99 -21.90
C GLN A 88 7.14 8.81 -23.11
N ALA A 89 5.90 8.59 -23.56
CA ALA A 89 5.30 9.33 -24.67
C ALA A 89 5.13 10.82 -24.35
N SER A 90 4.91 11.19 -23.08
CA SER A 90 4.73 12.58 -22.67
C SER A 90 5.99 13.45 -22.80
N ASN A 91 7.18 12.84 -22.88
CA ASN A 91 8.49 13.52 -22.82
C ASN A 91 8.65 14.48 -21.61
N ALA A 92 7.88 14.26 -20.54
CA ALA A 92 7.93 15.08 -19.34
C ALA A 92 9.23 14.89 -18.57
N THR A 93 9.93 15.99 -18.27
CA THR A 93 11.20 15.96 -17.53
C THR A 93 11.02 15.90 -16.01
N ASP A 94 9.81 16.19 -15.51
CA ASP A 94 9.45 16.18 -14.09
C ASP A 94 8.91 14.81 -13.63
N VAL A 95 8.97 13.77 -14.48
CA VAL A 95 8.43 12.43 -14.22
C VAL A 95 9.54 11.37 -14.30
N ASP A 96 9.75 10.62 -13.21
CA ASP A 96 10.64 9.43 -13.17
C ASP A 96 9.80 8.16 -12.99
N VAL A 97 9.09 7.79 -14.05
CA VAL A 97 8.22 6.61 -14.12
C VAL A 97 8.83 5.62 -15.10
N ARG A 98 9.31 4.48 -14.59
CA ARG A 98 9.99 3.46 -15.40
C ARG A 98 9.65 2.05 -14.96
N CYS A 99 9.68 1.13 -15.90
CA CYS A 99 9.73 -0.29 -15.58
C CYS A 99 11.07 -0.63 -14.93
N GLY A 100 11.04 -1.44 -13.88
CA GLY A 100 12.25 -1.93 -13.22
C GLY A 100 11.91 -3.02 -12.23
N CYS A 101 12.65 -4.13 -12.24
CA CYS A 101 12.52 -5.18 -11.23
C CYS A 101 13.73 -5.17 -10.30
N ASP A 102 13.56 -5.65 -9.06
CA ASP A 102 14.59 -5.59 -8.01
C ASP A 102 15.85 -6.42 -8.34
N ILE A 103 15.74 -7.36 -9.30
CA ILE A 103 16.82 -8.28 -9.71
C ILE A 103 17.23 -8.13 -11.19
N CYS A 104 16.66 -7.17 -11.91
CA CYS A 104 16.90 -7.00 -13.34
C CYS A 104 18.18 -6.18 -13.59
N PRO A 105 18.86 -6.36 -14.74
CA PRO A 105 19.89 -5.42 -15.19
C PRO A 105 19.34 -3.98 -15.19
N GLY A 106 20.04 -3.06 -14.52
CA GLY A 106 19.59 -1.67 -14.34
C GLY A 106 18.62 -1.45 -13.16
N ALA A 107 18.41 -2.46 -12.30
CA ALA A 107 17.74 -2.29 -11.02
C ALA A 107 18.42 -1.21 -10.19
N LEU A 108 17.63 -0.33 -9.56
CA LEU A 108 18.18 0.60 -8.59
C LEU A 108 18.39 -0.12 -7.27
N PRO A 109 19.55 0.03 -6.63
CA PRO A 109 19.70 -0.33 -5.23
C PRO A 109 18.60 0.31 -4.38
N HIS A 110 18.06 -0.44 -3.43
CA HIS A 110 16.93 0.01 -2.61
C HIS A 110 17.14 1.41 -1.97
N PRO A 111 18.32 1.77 -1.42
CA PRO A 111 18.56 3.12 -0.92
C PRO A 111 18.40 4.24 -1.97
N GLN A 112 18.80 3.99 -3.22
CA GLN A 112 18.64 4.96 -4.31
C GLN A 112 17.17 5.09 -4.72
N LEU A 113 16.41 4.00 -4.67
CA LEU A 113 14.97 4.03 -4.90
C LEU A 113 14.27 4.89 -3.84
N LEU A 114 14.59 4.70 -2.56
CA LEU A 114 14.06 5.53 -1.48
C LEU A 114 14.48 6.99 -1.62
N ALA A 115 15.73 7.28 -2.01
CA ALA A 115 16.19 8.64 -2.26
C ALA A 115 15.37 9.35 -3.36
N ARG A 116 15.04 8.63 -4.45
CA ARG A 116 14.19 9.17 -5.52
C ARG A 116 12.76 9.40 -5.07
N MET A 117 12.19 8.51 -4.25
CA MET A 117 10.88 8.75 -3.62
C MET A 117 10.90 10.01 -2.75
N ARG A 118 11.92 10.20 -1.91
CA ARG A 118 12.06 11.39 -1.05
C ARG A 118 12.10 12.69 -1.86
N ALA A 119 12.72 12.66 -3.04
CA ALA A 119 12.80 13.80 -3.96
C ALA A 119 11.49 14.04 -4.76
N SER A 120 10.49 13.17 -4.64
CA SER A 120 9.28 13.19 -5.47
C SER A 120 8.03 13.60 -4.70
N ARG A 121 7.18 14.43 -5.32
CA ARG A 121 5.90 14.89 -4.72
C ARG A 121 4.92 13.76 -4.57
N TYR A 122 4.75 12.99 -5.64
CA TYR A 122 3.83 11.88 -5.76
C TYR A 122 4.56 10.58 -6.11
N CYS A 123 4.08 9.46 -5.59
CA CYS A 123 4.59 8.13 -5.93
C CYS A 123 3.44 7.24 -6.38
N LEU A 124 3.50 6.72 -7.60
CA LEU A 124 2.46 5.81 -8.09
C LEU A 124 2.58 4.45 -7.39
N VAL A 125 1.50 4.07 -6.73
CA VAL A 125 1.32 2.78 -6.09
C VAL A 125 0.39 1.95 -6.97
N LEU A 126 1.01 1.20 -7.89
CA LEU A 126 0.32 0.39 -8.89
C LEU A 126 0.39 -1.09 -8.50
N ALA A 127 -0.72 -1.81 -8.69
CA ALA A 127 -0.73 -3.27 -8.55
C ALA A 127 0.30 -3.92 -9.50
N GLY A 128 0.82 -5.09 -9.14
CA GLY A 128 1.83 -5.83 -9.91
C GLY A 128 1.30 -7.18 -10.38
N ASP A 129 2.05 -8.25 -10.09
CA ASP A 129 1.52 -9.63 -10.21
C ASP A 129 0.41 -9.90 -9.19
N ARG A 130 0.39 -9.10 -8.11
CA ARG A 130 -0.56 -9.14 -7.00
C ARG A 130 -1.01 -7.71 -6.69
N PRO A 131 -2.15 -7.52 -6.00
CA PRO A 131 -2.61 -6.19 -5.62
C PRO A 131 -1.81 -5.59 -4.47
N SER A 132 -0.83 -6.30 -3.90
CA SER A 132 -0.15 -5.88 -2.69
C SER A 132 1.37 -5.84 -2.89
N SER A 133 2.03 -4.86 -2.28
CA SER A 133 3.49 -4.74 -2.25
C SER A 133 3.95 -3.75 -1.18
N ARG A 134 5.24 -3.78 -0.84
CA ARG A 134 5.88 -2.79 0.05
C ARG A 134 5.87 -1.35 -0.46
N ARG A 135 5.57 -1.13 -1.74
CA ARG A 135 5.76 0.16 -2.42
C ARG A 135 4.89 1.28 -1.84
N GLY A 136 3.67 0.96 -1.39
CA GLY A 136 2.79 1.93 -0.74
C GLY A 136 3.37 2.46 0.57
N THR A 137 3.85 1.55 1.43
CA THR A 137 4.49 1.90 2.71
C THR A 137 5.80 2.66 2.50
N GLU A 138 6.65 2.21 1.56
CA GLU A 138 7.90 2.91 1.23
C GLU A 138 7.67 4.34 0.74
N ALA A 139 6.66 4.55 -0.11
CA ALA A 139 6.28 5.88 -0.58
C ALA A 139 5.85 6.77 0.59
N ALA A 140 4.94 6.26 1.44
CA ALA A 140 4.44 6.99 2.60
C ALA A 140 5.56 7.39 3.57
N LEU A 141 6.45 6.45 3.89
CA LEU A 141 7.61 6.70 4.75
C LEU A 141 8.71 7.53 4.07
N SER A 142 8.71 7.66 2.74
CA SER A 142 9.56 8.63 2.06
C SER A 142 8.97 10.04 2.02
N GLY A 143 7.77 10.23 2.59
CA GLY A 143 7.00 11.47 2.48
C GLY A 143 6.52 11.77 1.05
N CYS A 144 6.57 10.78 0.17
CA CYS A 144 6.08 10.86 -1.20
C CYS A 144 4.59 10.52 -1.18
N VAL A 145 3.71 11.45 -1.58
CA VAL A 145 2.26 11.24 -1.48
C VAL A 145 1.87 10.03 -2.34
N PRO A 146 1.35 8.94 -1.74
CA PRO A 146 0.94 7.77 -2.51
C PRO A 146 -0.20 8.11 -3.46
N VAL A 147 -0.09 7.66 -4.71
CA VAL A 147 -1.14 7.77 -5.72
C VAL A 147 -1.56 6.36 -6.13
N PHE A 148 -2.73 5.94 -5.65
CA PHE A 148 -3.31 4.66 -6.00
C PHE A 148 -4.11 4.80 -7.29
N VAL A 149 -3.75 4.01 -8.30
CA VAL A 149 -4.41 4.01 -9.60
C VAL A 149 -5.05 2.66 -9.82
N GLY A 150 -6.31 2.66 -10.25
CA GLY A 150 -7.05 1.46 -10.59
C GLY A 150 -8.18 1.74 -11.58
N PRO A 151 -9.01 0.73 -11.87
CA PRO A 151 -8.84 -0.67 -11.47
C PRO A 151 -7.83 -1.42 -12.39
N PRO A 152 -7.22 -2.54 -11.96
CA PRO A 152 -7.37 -3.14 -10.64
C PRO A 152 -6.60 -2.36 -9.58
N TRP A 153 -7.05 -2.43 -8.33
CA TRP A 153 -6.49 -1.61 -7.25
C TRP A 153 -5.31 -2.29 -6.55
N HIS A 154 -4.40 -1.46 -6.05
CA HIS A 154 -3.41 -1.88 -5.07
C HIS A 154 -4.00 -1.76 -3.66
N THR A 155 -3.83 -2.76 -2.81
CA THR A 155 -4.31 -2.76 -1.42
C THR A 155 -3.57 -1.74 -0.57
N VAL A 156 -4.28 -1.09 0.35
CA VAL A 156 -3.67 -0.18 1.31
C VAL A 156 -3.31 -0.89 2.62
N ALA A 157 -2.21 -0.50 3.27
CA ALA A 157 -1.85 -1.07 4.57
C ALA A 157 -2.76 -0.51 5.67
N LEU A 158 -3.24 -1.36 6.59
CA LEU A 158 -4.03 -0.94 7.76
C LEU A 158 -5.21 -0.02 7.37
N ALA A 159 -6.01 -0.43 6.38
CA ALA A 159 -7.07 0.37 5.76
C ALA A 159 -8.05 1.00 6.76
N GLU A 160 -8.28 0.35 7.90
CA GLU A 160 -9.18 0.83 8.95
C GLU A 160 -8.50 1.73 10.00
N ASP A 161 -7.17 1.68 10.11
CA ASP A 161 -6.41 2.43 11.12
C ASP A 161 -5.68 3.65 10.54
N ILE A 162 -5.62 3.75 9.22
CA ILE A 162 -4.95 4.82 8.48
C ILE A 162 -5.96 5.56 7.61
N ASP A 163 -5.99 6.88 7.79
CA ASP A 163 -6.75 7.78 6.92
C ASP A 163 -6.00 7.96 5.59
N HIS A 164 -6.17 6.98 4.70
CA HIS A 164 -5.57 7.00 3.37
C HIS A 164 -6.21 8.07 2.49
N ALA A 165 -7.51 8.35 2.65
CA ALA A 165 -8.19 9.42 1.93
C ALA A 165 -7.49 10.77 2.19
N ALA A 166 -7.16 11.09 3.44
CA ALA A 166 -6.47 12.33 3.77
C ALA A 166 -5.00 12.37 3.34
N SER A 167 -4.31 11.22 3.26
CA SER A 167 -2.86 11.15 3.07
C SER A 167 -2.40 10.71 1.68
N SER A 168 -3.32 10.28 0.82
CA SER A 168 -3.06 9.75 -0.52
C SER A 168 -3.98 10.38 -1.57
N VAL A 169 -3.73 10.06 -2.84
CA VAL A 169 -4.59 10.39 -3.98
C VAL A 169 -5.08 9.09 -4.60
N PHE A 170 -6.35 9.05 -4.99
CA PHE A 170 -6.97 7.90 -5.65
C PHE A 170 -7.45 8.32 -7.03
N ILE A 171 -7.07 7.55 -8.06
CA ILE A 171 -7.43 7.82 -9.45
C ILE A 171 -8.03 6.57 -10.08
N THR A 172 -9.26 6.69 -10.55
CA THR A 172 -9.93 5.69 -11.38
C THR A 172 -9.69 6.00 -12.85
N VAL A 173 -9.17 5.05 -13.61
CA VAL A 173 -9.10 5.11 -15.08
C VAL A 173 -10.28 4.34 -15.68
N ARG A 174 -11.08 4.99 -16.51
CA ARG A 174 -12.30 4.39 -17.08
C ARG A 174 -12.01 3.42 -18.22
N HIS A 175 -11.08 3.75 -19.11
CA HIS A 175 -10.73 2.89 -20.24
C HIS A 175 -9.61 1.91 -19.86
N VAL A 176 -10.03 0.74 -19.39
CA VAL A 176 -9.15 -0.31 -18.87
C VAL A 176 -8.69 -1.22 -20.01
N THR A 177 -7.52 -0.93 -20.60
CA THR A 177 -6.94 -1.73 -21.68
C THR A 177 -6.06 -2.90 -21.19
N TRP A 178 -5.79 -2.95 -19.89
CA TRP A 178 -4.94 -3.96 -19.24
C TRP A 178 -5.74 -5.11 -18.59
N VAL A 179 -7.03 -5.20 -18.89
CA VAL A 179 -7.89 -6.34 -18.55
C VAL A 179 -8.25 -7.06 -19.84
N VAL A 180 -7.84 -8.33 -19.93
CA VAL A 180 -7.96 -9.14 -21.13
C VAL A 180 -9.31 -9.86 -21.10
N ALA A 181 -10.31 -9.30 -21.78
CA ALA A 181 -11.65 -9.87 -21.83
C ALA A 181 -11.72 -11.21 -22.58
N ASN A 182 -10.83 -11.43 -23.55
CA ASN A 182 -10.76 -12.68 -24.29
C ASN A 182 -10.05 -13.77 -23.46
N ALA A 183 -10.83 -14.69 -22.90
CA ALA A 183 -10.31 -15.77 -22.07
C ALA A 183 -9.33 -16.72 -22.80
N SER A 184 -9.37 -16.77 -24.15
CA SER A 184 -8.40 -17.58 -24.92
C SER A 184 -7.01 -16.94 -25.03
N GLN A 185 -6.89 -15.65 -24.69
CA GLN A 185 -5.64 -14.88 -24.74
C GLN A 185 -5.10 -14.52 -23.35
N GLY A 186 -5.98 -14.42 -22.35
CA GLY A 186 -5.64 -14.02 -20.98
C GLY A 186 -5.35 -15.20 -20.03
N ILE A 187 -4.99 -14.84 -18.81
CA ILE A 187 -4.85 -15.72 -17.64
C ILE A 187 -5.84 -15.27 -16.54
N GLY A 188 -6.01 -16.07 -15.49
CA GLY A 188 -6.94 -15.74 -14.40
C GLY A 188 -6.68 -14.35 -13.78
N GLU A 189 -5.41 -13.96 -13.70
CA GLU A 189 -4.92 -12.72 -13.11
C GLU A 189 -5.01 -11.49 -14.03
N ASN A 190 -5.54 -11.65 -15.25
CA ASN A 190 -5.88 -10.52 -16.11
C ASN A 190 -7.28 -10.60 -16.74
N HIS A 191 -8.07 -11.60 -16.36
CA HIS A 191 -9.47 -11.74 -16.71
C HIS A 191 -10.33 -10.64 -16.04
N PRO A 192 -11.48 -10.22 -16.62
CA PRO A 192 -12.39 -9.23 -16.02
C PRO A 192 -12.79 -9.43 -14.55
N ASN A 193 -12.65 -10.64 -14.01
CA ASN A 193 -12.89 -10.93 -12.60
C ASN A 193 -11.93 -10.16 -11.65
N VAL A 194 -10.75 -9.76 -12.12
CA VAL A 194 -9.81 -8.95 -11.31
C VAL A 194 -10.38 -7.60 -10.91
N LEU A 195 -11.33 -7.06 -11.67
CA LEU A 195 -12.03 -5.82 -11.33
C LEU A 195 -12.90 -5.97 -10.07
N LYS A 196 -13.30 -7.21 -9.73
CA LYS A 196 -14.06 -7.53 -8.53
C LYS A 196 -13.16 -8.00 -7.39
N SER A 197 -12.11 -8.76 -7.69
CA SER A 197 -11.24 -9.34 -6.65
C SER A 197 -10.13 -8.40 -6.18
N TRP A 198 -9.67 -7.46 -7.01
CA TRP A 198 -8.68 -6.43 -6.63
C TRP A 198 -9.41 -5.09 -6.48
N TYR A 199 -10.30 -5.06 -5.48
CA TYR A 199 -11.13 -3.90 -5.15
C TYR A 199 -10.35 -2.87 -4.33
N LEU A 200 -10.88 -1.64 -4.28
CA LEU A 200 -10.33 -0.59 -3.42
C LEU A 200 -10.78 -0.82 -1.97
N ASP A 201 -9.81 -1.04 -1.09
CA ASP A 201 -10.01 -1.31 0.34
C ASP A 201 -9.99 -0.04 1.22
N ALA A 202 -9.55 1.09 0.68
CA ALA A 202 -9.62 2.39 1.34
C ALA A 202 -11.06 2.93 1.43
N ASP A 203 -11.39 3.54 2.56
CA ASP A 203 -12.67 4.23 2.75
C ASP A 203 -12.60 5.65 2.19
N LEU A 204 -13.39 5.94 1.16
CA LEU A 204 -13.38 7.24 0.47
C LEU A 204 -14.73 7.92 0.58
N ALA A 205 -14.74 9.20 0.97
CA ALA A 205 -15.94 10.01 0.91
C ALA A 205 -16.23 10.45 -0.54
N PRO A 206 -17.48 10.85 -0.85
CA PRO A 206 -17.79 11.46 -2.16
C PRO A 206 -16.84 12.63 -2.46
N GLY A 207 -16.15 12.56 -3.60
CA GLY A 207 -15.19 13.58 -4.05
C GLY A 207 -13.72 13.29 -3.76
N ASP A 208 -13.38 12.27 -2.96
CA ASP A 208 -11.99 11.86 -2.73
C ASP A 208 -11.38 11.07 -3.90
N MET A 209 -12.23 10.51 -4.75
CA MET A 209 -11.84 9.79 -5.97
C MET A 209 -11.76 10.73 -7.16
N LEU A 210 -10.61 10.76 -7.83
CA LEU A 210 -10.44 11.40 -9.12
C LEU A 210 -10.74 10.41 -10.24
N TYR A 211 -11.28 10.91 -11.35
CA TYR A 211 -11.61 10.09 -12.51
C TYR A 211 -10.91 10.63 -13.74
N VAL A 212 -10.29 9.72 -14.48
CA VAL A 212 -9.67 9.99 -15.78
C VAL A 212 -10.15 8.94 -16.79
N ASP A 213 -10.15 9.28 -18.06
CA ASP A 213 -10.53 8.35 -19.12
C ASP A 213 -9.37 7.43 -19.49
N THR A 214 -8.16 7.97 -19.54
CA THR A 214 -6.94 7.28 -19.99
C THR A 214 -5.75 7.53 -19.05
N VAL A 215 -4.71 6.71 -19.16
CA VAL A 215 -3.54 6.75 -18.24
C VAL A 215 -2.67 8.00 -18.40
N ASP A 216 -2.65 8.63 -19.57
CA ASP A 216 -1.91 9.87 -19.84
C ASP A 216 -2.46 11.05 -19.02
N GLN A 217 -3.78 11.10 -18.82
CA GLN A 217 -4.44 12.14 -18.04
C GLN A 217 -4.07 12.12 -16.56
N ILE A 218 -3.49 11.03 -16.05
CA ILE A 218 -3.02 10.93 -14.66
C ILE A 218 -2.00 12.05 -14.37
N PHE A 219 -1.05 12.28 -15.29
CA PHE A 219 0.02 13.25 -15.07
C PHE A 219 -0.51 14.67 -14.97
N ASP A 220 -1.39 15.05 -15.89
CA ASP A 220 -1.98 16.39 -15.92
C ASP A 220 -2.94 16.61 -14.75
N THR A 221 -3.69 15.58 -14.36
CA THR A 221 -4.53 15.62 -13.16
C THR A 221 -3.71 15.90 -11.91
N LEU A 222 -2.56 15.24 -11.74
CA LEU A 222 -1.68 15.45 -10.60
C LEU A 222 -1.00 16.83 -10.63
N ARG A 223 -0.62 17.34 -11.82
CA ARG A 223 -0.10 18.71 -11.97
C ARG A 223 -1.13 19.77 -11.62
N ALA A 224 -2.39 19.53 -11.97
CA ALA A 224 -3.49 20.45 -11.74
C ALA A 224 -3.99 20.46 -10.28
N LEU A 225 -3.55 19.51 -9.43
CA LEU A 225 -3.92 19.53 -8.03
C LEU A 225 -3.45 20.82 -7.35
N PRO A 226 -4.35 21.57 -6.68
CA PRO A 226 -3.97 22.83 -6.07
C PRO A 226 -2.85 22.64 -5.04
N PRO A 227 -1.86 23.55 -4.96
CA PRO A 227 -0.76 23.43 -3.99
C PRO A 227 -1.23 23.25 -2.54
N LYS A 228 -2.36 23.88 -2.17
CA LYS A 228 -3.00 23.70 -0.85
C LYS A 228 -3.46 22.26 -0.59
N VAL A 229 -3.93 21.55 -1.62
CA VAL A 229 -4.37 20.15 -1.51
C VAL A 229 -3.14 19.27 -1.32
N LEU A 230 -2.08 19.46 -2.12
CA LEU A 230 -0.83 18.74 -1.94
C LEU A 230 -0.24 18.95 -0.55
N ALA A 231 -0.18 20.20 -0.08
CA ALA A 231 0.30 20.52 1.27
C ALA A 231 -0.54 19.82 2.36
N ALA A 232 -1.88 19.78 2.20
CA ALA A 232 -2.76 19.06 3.11
C ALA A 232 -2.51 17.54 3.09
N LYS A 233 -2.32 16.93 1.90
CA LYS A 233 -1.97 15.51 1.77
C LYS A 233 -0.62 15.21 2.45
N GLN A 234 0.39 16.04 2.23
CA GLN A 234 1.71 15.88 2.86
C GLN A 234 1.65 16.03 4.39
N ALA A 235 0.88 17.00 4.90
CA ALA A 235 0.69 17.17 6.33
C ALA A 235 -0.06 15.97 6.95
N ALA A 236 -1.08 15.43 6.26
CA ALA A 236 -1.76 14.22 6.68
C ALA A 236 -0.82 13.00 6.64
N LEU A 237 -0.03 12.86 5.58
CA LEU A 237 0.94 11.78 5.43
C LEU A 237 1.92 11.75 6.60
N ALA A 238 2.43 12.91 7.03
CA ALA A 238 3.33 13.00 8.19
C ALA A 238 2.69 12.51 9.50
N ARG A 239 1.37 12.65 9.65
CA ARG A 239 0.63 12.14 10.82
C ARG A 239 0.32 10.64 10.72
N GLN A 240 0.16 10.12 9.50
CA GLN A 240 -0.33 8.78 9.23
C GLN A 240 0.78 7.75 8.95
N ALA A 241 1.89 8.14 8.31
CA ALA A 241 2.91 7.22 7.82
C ALA A 241 3.53 6.35 8.92
N TYR A 242 3.73 6.91 10.12
CA TYR A 242 4.29 6.18 11.27
C TYR A 242 3.40 5.07 11.82
N ARG A 243 2.13 5.01 11.44
CA ARG A 243 1.25 3.87 11.75
C ARG A 243 1.68 2.60 11.00
N GLN A 244 2.56 2.72 10.01
CA GLN A 244 3.11 1.62 9.22
C GLN A 244 4.56 1.29 9.61
N TYR A 245 5.12 1.93 10.63
CA TYR A 245 6.51 1.74 11.06
C TYR A 245 6.61 1.40 12.55
N TRP A 246 7.42 0.40 12.88
CA TRP A 246 7.48 -0.10 14.25
C TRP A 246 8.11 0.87 15.23
N LEU A 247 9.08 1.70 14.82
CA LEU A 247 9.68 2.64 15.76
C LEU A 247 8.77 3.84 16.04
N PRO A 248 8.89 4.46 17.23
CA PRO A 248 8.20 5.70 17.53
C PRO A 248 8.52 6.81 16.52
N PRO A 249 7.55 7.71 16.24
CA PRO A 249 7.84 8.97 15.56
C PRO A 249 8.90 9.81 16.30
N PRO A 250 9.62 10.72 15.61
CA PRO A 250 10.54 11.65 16.22
C PRO A 250 9.89 12.41 17.38
N GLY A 251 10.59 12.47 18.52
CA GLY A 251 10.08 13.11 19.74
C GLY A 251 8.98 12.33 20.47
N LYS A 252 8.67 11.09 20.06
CA LYS A 252 7.73 10.20 20.75
C LYS A 252 8.46 9.00 21.36
N THR A 253 7.86 8.43 22.41
CA THR A 253 8.39 7.26 23.12
C THR A 253 7.63 5.97 22.82
N ARG A 254 6.49 6.06 22.13
CA ARG A 254 5.61 4.93 21.81
C ARG A 254 5.45 4.73 20.31
N SER A 255 5.40 3.46 19.91
CA SER A 255 5.10 3.04 18.55
C SER A 255 3.62 3.18 18.26
N GLN A 256 3.24 3.96 17.26
CA GLN A 256 1.85 4.04 16.82
C GLN A 256 1.39 2.70 16.25
N LEU A 257 2.25 2.05 15.46
CA LEU A 257 1.96 0.73 14.92
C LEU A 257 1.81 -0.31 16.03
N GLY A 258 2.69 -0.29 17.03
CA GLY A 258 2.59 -1.18 18.20
C GLY A 258 1.29 -1.01 18.96
N GLU A 259 0.84 0.23 19.17
CA GLU A 259 -0.46 0.51 19.78
C GLU A 259 -1.63 -0.05 18.94
N ILE A 260 -1.59 0.11 17.62
CA ILE A 260 -2.61 -0.45 16.71
C ILE A 260 -2.64 -1.97 16.80
N VAL A 261 -1.48 -2.64 16.68
CA VAL A 261 -1.39 -4.11 16.74
C VAL A 261 -1.94 -4.64 18.06
N VAL A 262 -1.52 -4.07 19.19
CA VAL A 262 -1.99 -4.49 20.51
C VAL A 262 -3.50 -4.25 20.65
N LYS A 263 -4.00 -3.09 20.22
CA LYS A 263 -5.45 -2.80 20.24
C LYS A 263 -6.24 -3.83 19.43
N ARG A 264 -5.79 -4.14 18.21
CA ARG A 264 -6.47 -5.12 17.32
C ARG A 264 -6.44 -6.53 17.91
N LEU A 265 -5.35 -6.95 18.56
CA LEU A 265 -5.31 -8.21 19.32
C LEU A 265 -6.39 -8.24 20.41
N CYS A 266 -6.49 -7.18 21.20
CA CYS A 266 -7.46 -7.09 22.28
C CYS A 266 -8.91 -7.10 21.77
N ASP A 267 -9.21 -6.31 20.74
CA ASP A 267 -10.54 -6.25 20.12
C ASP A 267 -10.96 -7.61 19.54
N HIS A 268 -10.01 -8.32 18.90
CA HIS A 268 -10.27 -9.65 18.37
C HIS A 268 -10.52 -10.67 19.49
N ALA A 269 -9.69 -10.67 20.54
CA ALA A 269 -9.88 -11.56 21.69
C ALA A 269 -11.24 -11.32 22.36
N GLN A 270 -11.68 -10.07 22.49
CA GLN A 270 -13.01 -9.73 23.00
C GLN A 270 -14.12 -10.27 22.07
N THR A 271 -13.96 -10.12 20.76
CA THR A 271 -14.92 -10.67 19.78
C THR A 271 -15.04 -12.20 19.88
N LEU A 272 -13.92 -12.91 20.08
CA LEU A 272 -13.94 -14.36 20.25
C LEU A 272 -14.62 -14.78 21.57
N LYS A 273 -14.45 -13.98 22.62
CA LYS A 273 -15.14 -14.17 23.90
C LYS A 273 -16.64 -13.93 23.78
N ASP A 274 -17.05 -12.86 23.11
CA ASP A 274 -18.47 -12.51 22.90
C ASP A 274 -19.21 -13.54 22.03
N ARG A 275 -18.46 -14.32 21.24
CA ARG A 275 -18.98 -15.42 20.42
C ARG A 275 -18.89 -16.79 21.09
N ASP A 276 -18.51 -16.85 22.38
CA ASP A 276 -18.28 -18.09 23.14
C ASP A 276 -17.28 -19.07 22.47
N ILE A 277 -16.37 -18.56 21.63
CA ILE A 277 -15.34 -19.36 20.96
C ILE A 277 -14.18 -19.66 21.92
N ILE A 278 -13.83 -18.70 22.78
CA ILE A 278 -12.84 -18.87 23.84
C ILE A 278 -13.58 -18.79 25.19
N PRO A 279 -13.43 -19.80 26.07
CA PRO A 279 -14.08 -19.76 27.38
C PRO A 279 -13.56 -18.56 28.18
N PRO A 280 -14.42 -17.91 29.00
CA PRO A 280 -13.97 -16.83 29.87
C PRO A 280 -12.81 -17.35 30.74
N HIS A 281 -11.78 -16.52 30.94
CA HIS A 281 -10.67 -16.85 31.82
C HIS A 281 -11.22 -17.44 33.13
N PRO A 282 -10.72 -18.61 33.59
CA PRO A 282 -11.15 -19.15 34.86
C PRO A 282 -10.90 -18.07 35.92
N ILE A 283 -11.99 -17.61 36.53
CA ILE A 283 -11.93 -16.73 37.70
C ILE A 283 -10.99 -17.45 38.67
N PRO A 284 -9.94 -16.81 39.20
CA PRO A 284 -9.11 -17.46 40.20
C PRO A 284 -10.05 -17.85 41.34
N HIS A 285 -10.31 -19.14 41.50
CA HIS A 285 -11.18 -19.61 42.55
C HIS A 285 -10.62 -19.08 43.87
N ARG A 286 -11.46 -18.31 44.57
CA ARG A 286 -11.25 -17.87 45.95
C ARG A 286 -10.62 -19.00 46.75
N ARG A 287 -9.52 -18.67 47.45
CA ARG A 287 -8.95 -19.34 48.62
C ARG A 287 -8.97 -20.88 48.57
N ARG A 288 -7.81 -21.48 48.27
CA ARG A 288 -7.44 -22.73 48.94
C ARG A 288 -7.16 -22.45 50.42
N THR A 289 -8.22 -22.40 51.23
CA THR A 289 -8.22 -22.98 52.59
C THR A 289 -8.48 -24.47 52.41
N LEU A 290 -7.89 -25.45 53.09
CA LEU A 290 -6.98 -25.66 54.21
C LEU A 290 -6.33 -27.05 53.93
N LEU A 291 -5.27 -27.54 54.58
CA LEU A 291 -5.26 -28.01 55.96
C LEU A 291 -3.81 -28.27 56.38
N ALA A 292 -3.47 -27.79 57.57
CA ALA A 292 -2.50 -28.44 58.42
C ALA A 292 -3.12 -29.76 58.88
N ASP A 293 -2.37 -30.86 58.71
CA ASP A 293 -2.20 -31.98 59.64
C ASP A 293 -0.88 -32.67 59.26
#